data_AF-A0A661N436-F1
#
_entry.id   AF-A0A661N436-F1
#
_cell.length_a   1.000
_cell.length_b   1.000
_cell.length_c   1.000
_cell.angle_alpha   90.00
_cell.angle_beta   90.00
_cell.angle_gamma   90.00
#
_symmetry.space_group_name_H-M   'P 1'
#
loop_
_entity.id
_entity.type
_entity.pdbx_description
1 polymer ?
#
loop_
_entity_poly.entity_id
_entity_poly.type
_entity_poly.pdbx_seq_one_letter_code
_entity_poly.pdbx_strand_id
1 'polypeptide(L)'
;MRELAGAAELSAALASAAAGSCVKLKDGHFGAVEIPAGVHLVGASLDGVVLDGLSFATGMGASACRLTVAGQVSVSASDAQLKYALVDEAPDNAVTVE
;
A
#
# COMPACT_ATOMS: atom_id res chain seq x y z
N MET A 1 11.41 -14.30 -0.68
CA MET A 1 10.92 -12.92 -0.46
C MET A 1 11.39 -12.11 -1.66
N ARG A 2 10.48 -11.45 -2.38
CA ARG A 2 10.80 -10.72 -3.61
C ARG A 2 10.67 -9.23 -3.34
N GLU A 3 11.69 -8.48 -3.69
CA GLU A 3 11.76 -7.02 -3.58
C GLU A 3 11.45 -6.41 -4.95
N LEU A 4 10.56 -5.41 -4.99
CA LEU A 4 10.04 -4.84 -6.23
C LEU A 4 10.53 -3.40 -6.37
N ALA A 5 10.95 -3.02 -7.59
CA ALA A 5 11.56 -1.72 -7.86
C ALA A 5 10.74 -0.87 -8.86
N GLY A 6 9.60 -1.37 -9.36
CA GLY A 6 8.76 -0.64 -10.30
C GLY A 6 7.27 -0.93 -10.16
N ALA A 7 6.43 0.02 -10.57
CA ALA A 7 4.97 -0.04 -10.45
C ALA A 7 4.37 -1.28 -11.13
N ALA A 8 4.84 -1.65 -12.33
CA ALA A 8 4.36 -2.83 -13.04
C ALA A 8 4.68 -4.15 -12.30
N GLU A 9 5.85 -4.24 -11.66
CA GLU A 9 6.22 -5.40 -10.85
C GLU A 9 5.37 -5.48 -9.57
N LEU A 10 5.03 -4.33 -8.98
CA LEU A 10 4.15 -4.23 -7.83
C LEU A 10 2.73 -4.67 -8.16
N SER A 11 2.15 -4.16 -9.24
CA SER A 11 0.82 -4.58 -9.70
C SER A 11 0.78 -6.08 -10.00
N ALA A 12 1.81 -6.62 -10.66
CA ALA A 12 1.89 -8.05 -10.93
C ALA A 12 2.03 -8.89 -9.66
N ALA A 13 2.83 -8.44 -8.69
CA ALA A 13 3.00 -9.13 -7.42
C ALA A 13 1.68 -9.16 -6.63
N LEU A 14 0.97 -8.04 -6.55
CA LEU A 14 -0.32 -7.93 -5.86
C LEU A 14 -1.41 -8.74 -6.56
N ALA A 15 -1.46 -8.73 -7.90
CA ALA A 15 -2.39 -9.54 -8.66
C ALA A 15 -2.18 -11.05 -8.45
N SER A 16 -0.95 -11.48 -8.17
CA SER A 16 -0.61 -12.87 -7.87
C SER A 16 -0.60 -13.22 -6.38
N ALA A 17 -0.76 -12.22 -5.50
CA ALA A 17 -0.63 -12.40 -4.06
C ALA A 17 -1.90 -13.05 -3.49
N ALA A 18 -1.75 -14.19 -2.83
CA ALA A 18 -2.81 -14.80 -2.04
C ALA A 18 -2.90 -14.15 -0.65
N ALA A 19 -4.05 -14.28 0.02
CA ALA A 19 -4.19 -13.89 1.42
C ALA A 19 -3.10 -14.53 2.30
N GLY A 20 -2.52 -13.74 3.21
CA GLY A 20 -1.34 -14.08 4.00
C GLY A 20 0.00 -13.76 3.33
N SER A 21 0.01 -13.29 2.08
CA SER A 21 1.24 -12.90 1.39
C SER A 21 1.81 -11.58 1.91
N CYS A 22 3.13 -11.49 1.98
CA CYS A 22 3.85 -10.26 2.33
C CYS A 22 4.67 -9.78 1.14
N VAL A 23 4.37 -8.57 0.66
CA VAL A 23 5.06 -7.91 -0.46
C VAL A 23 5.97 -6.83 0.12
N LYS A 24 7.27 -6.90 -0.21
CA LYS A 24 8.26 -5.91 0.21
C LYS A 24 8.60 -4.96 -0.94
N LEU A 25 8.52 -3.67 -0.67
CA LEU A 25 8.93 -2.62 -1.59
C LEU A 25 10.36 -2.18 -1.29
N LYS A 26 11.18 -2.02 -2.33
CA LYS A 26 12.42 -1.28 -2.22
C LYS A 26 12.12 0.22 -2.15
N ASP A 27 13.09 0.97 -1.64
CA ASP A 27 13.04 2.42 -1.71
C ASP A 27 12.91 2.85 -3.18
N GLY A 28 11.98 3.75 -3.43
CA GLY A 28 11.53 4.14 -4.75
C GLY A 28 10.15 4.79 -4.70
N HIS A 29 9.76 5.35 -5.85
CA HIS A 29 8.46 5.94 -6.06
C HIS A 29 7.62 5.00 -6.91
N PHE A 30 6.42 4.71 -6.44
CA PHE A 30 5.45 3.84 -7.10
C PHE A 30 4.16 4.63 -7.35
N GLY A 31 3.43 4.23 -8.39
CA GLY A 31 2.11 4.77 -8.70
C GLY A 31 1.06 4.43 -7.64
N ALA A 32 -0.21 4.70 -7.97
CA ALA A 32 -1.33 4.27 -7.14
C ALA A 32 -1.44 2.74 -7.07
N VAL A 33 -1.67 2.21 -5.87
CA VAL A 33 -1.65 0.77 -5.58
C VAL A 33 -2.90 0.34 -4.84
N GLU A 34 -3.50 -0.77 -5.29
CA GLU A 34 -4.55 -1.46 -4.57
C GLU A 34 -4.00 -2.71 -3.87
N ILE A 35 -4.16 -2.80 -2.55
CA ILE A 35 -3.77 -3.95 -1.74
C ILE A 35 -4.96 -4.93 -1.66
N PRO A 36 -4.81 -6.17 -2.16
CA PRO A 36 -5.83 -7.20 -2.04
C PRO A 36 -6.10 -7.59 -0.59
N ALA A 37 -7.29 -8.15 -0.34
CA ALA A 37 -7.66 -8.68 0.97
C ALA A 37 -6.64 -9.70 1.47
N GLY A 38 -6.23 -9.55 2.74
CA GLY A 38 -5.27 -10.42 3.41
C GLY A 38 -3.82 -10.24 2.97
N VAL A 39 -3.49 -9.24 2.14
CA VAL A 39 -2.11 -8.99 1.70
C VAL A 39 -1.47 -7.91 2.57
N HIS A 40 -0.19 -8.13 2.91
CA HIS A 40 0.62 -7.20 3.69
C HIS A 40 1.66 -6.53 2.81
N LEU A 41 1.57 -5.22 2.62
CA LEU A 41 2.56 -4.40 1.93
C LEU A 41 3.51 -3.76 2.96
N VAL A 42 4.82 -3.94 2.77
CA VAL A 42 5.84 -3.41 3.68
C VAL A 42 6.92 -2.68 2.89
N GLY A 43 7.08 -1.38 3.11
CA GLY A 43 8.20 -0.64 2.57
C GLY A 43 9.51 -0.96 3.27
N ALA A 44 10.62 -0.88 2.54
CA ALA A 44 11.96 -1.01 3.10
C ALA A 44 12.23 0.06 4.17
N SER A 45 11.84 1.30 3.88
CA SER A 45 12.03 2.46 4.74
C SER A 45 10.79 3.37 4.73
N LEU A 46 10.49 4.01 5.86
CA LEU A 46 9.35 4.94 6.01
C LEU A 46 9.39 6.06 4.95
N ASP A 47 10.56 6.68 4.79
CA ASP A 47 10.78 7.83 3.89
C ASP A 47 11.25 7.40 2.50
N GLY A 48 11.68 6.14 2.35
CA GLY A 48 12.27 5.66 1.11
C GLY A 48 11.24 5.15 0.11
N VAL A 49 10.02 4.82 0.55
CA VAL A 49 8.96 4.28 -0.29
C VAL A 49 7.83 5.29 -0.40
N VAL A 50 7.61 5.82 -1.60
CA VAL A 50 6.53 6.78 -1.88
C VAL A 50 5.51 6.14 -2.81
N LEU A 51 4.22 6.24 -2.47
CA LEU A 51 3.09 5.82 -3.29
C LEU A 51 2.28 7.05 -3.72
N ASP A 52 1.92 7.16 -5.00
CA ASP A 52 1.00 8.22 -5.47
C ASP A 52 -0.44 8.05 -4.93
N GLY A 53 -0.79 6.85 -4.47
CA GLY A 53 -2.10 6.55 -3.90
C GLY A 53 -2.15 5.14 -3.34
N LEU A 54 -3.04 4.93 -2.38
CA LEU A 54 -3.20 3.65 -1.70
C LEU A 54 -4.68 3.31 -1.59
N SER A 55 -5.05 2.10 -1.97
CA SER A 55 -6.41 1.60 -1.81
C SER A 55 -6.39 0.21 -1.19
N PHE A 56 -7.29 -0.05 -0.26
CA PHE A 56 -7.47 -1.39 0.32
C PHE A 56 -8.71 -2.02 -0.29
N ALA A 57 -8.51 -3.12 -1.03
CA ALA A 57 -9.62 -3.87 -1.60
C ALA A 57 -10.53 -4.40 -0.49
N THR A 58 -11.83 -4.49 -0.77
CA THR A 58 -12.83 -5.02 0.16
C THR A 58 -12.46 -6.43 0.63
N GLY A 59 -12.47 -6.65 1.95
CA GLY A 59 -12.16 -7.93 2.57
C GLY A 59 -11.46 -7.77 3.92
N MET A 60 -10.91 -8.84 4.46
CA MET A 60 -10.28 -8.85 5.78
C MET A 60 -8.74 -8.86 5.69
N GLY A 61 -8.09 -8.15 6.61
CA GLY A 61 -6.67 -8.35 6.94
C GLY A 61 -5.64 -7.75 5.98
N ALA A 62 -6.02 -6.83 5.10
CA ALA A 62 -5.05 -6.09 4.30
C ALA A 62 -4.27 -5.09 5.17
N SER A 63 -2.97 -4.92 4.94
CA SER A 63 -2.20 -3.92 5.70
C SER A 63 -1.07 -3.29 4.91
N ALA A 64 -0.78 -2.03 5.20
CA ALA A 64 0.37 -1.30 4.69
C ALA A 64 1.26 -0.81 5.85
N CYS A 65 2.58 -0.92 5.69
CA CYS A 65 3.54 -0.55 6.71
C CYS A 65 4.80 0.12 6.14
N ARG A 66 5.35 1.11 6.85
CA ARG A 66 6.62 1.82 6.52
C ARG A 66 6.64 2.37 5.10
N LEU A 67 5.72 3.27 4.79
CA LEU A 67 5.67 3.93 3.49
C LEU A 67 5.05 5.32 3.59
N THR A 68 5.30 6.15 2.59
CA THR A 68 4.68 7.46 2.40
C THR A 68 3.64 7.36 1.28
N VAL A 69 2.46 7.94 1.48
CA VAL A 69 1.43 8.10 0.46
C VAL A 69 1.30 9.58 0.14
N ALA A 70 1.64 9.99 -1.08
CA ALA A 70 1.59 11.37 -1.55
C ALA A 70 0.23 11.77 -2.16
N GLY A 71 -0.76 10.88 -2.07
CA GLY A 71 -2.10 11.11 -2.59
C GLY A 71 -3.18 10.43 -1.77
N GLN A 72 -4.29 10.03 -2.39
CA GLN A 72 -5.45 9.53 -1.68
C GLN A 72 -5.21 8.13 -1.08
N VAL A 73 -5.68 7.93 0.15
CA VAL A 73 -5.82 6.65 0.84
C VAL A 73 -7.30 6.29 0.92
N SER A 74 -7.71 5.24 0.22
CA SER A 74 -9.08 4.72 0.26
C SER A 74 -9.13 3.39 1.00
N VAL A 75 -9.96 3.32 2.03
CA VAL A 75 -10.10 2.14 2.89
C VAL A 75 -11.50 1.57 2.76
N SER A 76 -11.66 0.48 2.01
CA SER A 76 -12.94 -0.24 1.84
C SER A 76 -12.97 -1.57 2.61
N ALA A 77 -11.92 -1.88 3.39
CA ALA A 77 -11.80 -3.10 4.18
C ALA A 77 -11.95 -2.80 5.68
N SER A 78 -12.85 -3.52 6.35
CA SER A 78 -13.20 -3.30 7.76
C SER A 78 -12.06 -3.55 8.76
N ASP A 79 -11.03 -4.31 8.35
CA ASP A 79 -9.86 -4.66 9.16
C ASP A 79 -8.55 -4.16 8.53
N ALA A 80 -8.62 -3.16 7.63
CA ALA A 80 -7.43 -2.61 7.02
C ALA A 80 -6.54 -1.92 8.06
N GLN A 81 -5.23 -2.18 7.99
CA GLN A 81 -4.27 -1.59 8.91
C GLN A 81 -3.23 -0.77 8.16
N LEU A 82 -3.19 0.52 8.46
CA LEU A 82 -2.10 1.41 8.05
C LEU A 82 -1.21 1.66 9.28
N LYS A 83 0.06 1.22 9.24
CA LYS A 83 0.99 1.33 10.38
C LYS A 83 2.27 2.03 9.95
N TYR A 84 2.72 3.02 10.72
CA TYR A 84 3.96 3.74 10.39
C TYR A 84 3.92 4.21 8.93
N ALA A 85 2.89 4.97 8.56
CA ALA A 85 2.77 5.55 7.24
C ALA A 85 2.70 7.07 7.36
N LEU A 86 3.32 7.77 6.42
CA LEU A 86 3.17 9.21 6.24
C LEU A 86 2.15 9.44 5.12
N VAL A 87 1.25 10.39 5.28
CA VAL A 87 0.36 10.84 4.21
C VAL A 87 0.76 12.28 3.91
N ASP A 88 1.49 12.46 2.80
CA ASP A 88 2.07 13.74 2.39
C ASP A 88 1.11 14.47 1.46
N GLU A 89 1.03 15.80 1.60
CA GLU A 89 0.19 16.73 0.81
C GLU A 89 -1.17 16.15 0.36
N ALA A 90 -1.95 15.74 1.34
CA ALA A 90 -3.36 15.46 1.17
C ALA A 90 -4.12 16.72 0.69
N PRO A 91 -4.68 16.79 -0.55
CA PRO A 91 -5.77 17.72 -0.78
C PRO A 91 -6.89 17.38 0.22
N ASP A 92 -7.65 18.37 0.67
CA ASP A 92 -8.71 18.24 1.69
C ASP A 92 -9.42 16.86 1.61
N ASN A 93 -9.36 16.06 2.70
CA ASN A 93 -9.87 14.67 2.81
C ASN A 93 -9.06 13.54 2.11
N ALA A 94 -7.73 13.52 2.18
CA ALA A 94 -6.97 12.41 1.56
C ALA A 94 -7.18 11.02 2.16
N VAL A 95 -7.80 10.87 3.33
CA VAL A 95 -8.17 9.55 3.86
C VAL A 95 -9.68 9.41 3.79
N THR A 96 -10.15 8.53 2.92
CA THR A 96 -11.58 8.17 2.81
C THR A 96 -11.77 6.76 3.35
N VAL A 97 -12.62 6.63 4.36
CA VAL A 97 -13.03 5.34 4.94
C VAL A 97 -14.50 5.13 4.57
N GLU A 98 -14.80 4.09 3.81
CA GLU A 98 -16.15 3.74 3.35
C GLU A 98 -16.76 2.59 4.17
#